data_AF-A0A017SEZ2-F1
#
_entry.id   AF-A0A017SEZ2-F1
#
_cell.length_a   1.000
_cell.length_b   1.000
_cell.length_c   1.000
_cell.angle_alpha   90.00
_cell.angle_beta   90.00
_cell.angle_gamma   90.00
#
_symmetry.space_group_name_H-M   'P 1'
#
loop_
_entity.id
_entity.type
_entity.pdbx_description
1 polymer ?
#
loop_
_entity_poly.entity_id
_entity_poly.type
_entity_poly.pdbx_seq_one_letter_code
_entity_poly.pdbx_strand_id
1 'polypeptide(L)'
;MSNTTSSSPGNWIIGGYTGSSDGVRIAIATFVGVAWYNVGELMVLVFLTFKKYRGMYFWSMLSSAWGIIPYSLGFLLKFFNATDALWLPITLLTVGWWAMVTGQSMVLYSRLHLVLRDIRILHLVLGLIVLDVLLLHVPTTVLTYMANYYNTDATVTGYNVMEKIQLTGFCVQEIIISGLYIWETNRMLKLNPENDSRKVIFNLFAVNLACILMDIALIVIEYANFYMYQTTLKATIYSIKLKLEFAVLGKLVKIAHQHVWRPQLIAGPMGYPVPMDANQLFADLDNNYASTRTS
;
A
#
# COMPACT_ATOMS: atom_id res chain seq x y z
N MET A 1 46.47 22.40 2.01
CA MET A 1 45.49 22.71 0.94
C MET A 1 44.31 21.78 1.11
N SER A 2 43.30 22.22 1.87
CA SER A 2 42.07 21.50 2.15
C SER A 2 41.08 21.79 1.01
N ASN A 3 40.94 20.86 0.06
CA ASN A 3 39.83 20.90 -0.88
C ASN A 3 38.57 20.47 -0.15
N THR A 4 37.86 21.46 0.39
CA THR A 4 36.43 21.39 0.68
C THR A 4 35.71 21.12 -0.64
N THR A 5 35.57 19.85 -1.02
CA THR A 5 34.57 19.45 -2.02
C THR A 5 33.21 19.71 -1.39
N SER A 6 32.65 20.86 -1.72
CA SER A 6 31.25 21.18 -1.54
C SER A 6 30.43 19.95 -1.96
N SER A 7 29.63 19.46 -1.03
CA SER A 7 28.65 18.40 -1.23
C SER A 7 27.67 18.83 -2.32
N SER A 8 28.01 18.55 -3.58
CA SER A 8 27.08 18.74 -4.70
C SER A 8 25.88 17.80 -4.45
N PRO A 9 24.64 18.31 -4.54
CA PRO A 9 23.42 17.52 -4.34
C PRO A 9 23.36 16.22 -5.17
N GLY A 10 24.14 16.13 -6.25
CA GLY A 10 24.24 14.96 -7.14
C GLY A 10 25.06 13.78 -6.62
N ASN A 11 25.95 13.96 -5.62
CA ASN A 11 26.93 12.93 -5.28
C ASN A 11 26.27 11.65 -4.70
N TRP A 12 25.15 11.81 -4.00
CA TRP A 12 24.37 10.72 -3.40
C TRP A 12 23.48 9.96 -4.41
N ILE A 13 23.27 10.54 -5.59
CA ILE A 13 22.46 9.96 -6.67
C ILE A 13 23.31 8.94 -7.46
N ILE A 14 24.62 9.11 -7.50
CA ILE A 14 25.54 8.41 -8.41
C ILE A 14 26.45 7.43 -7.65
N GLY A 15 26.82 7.75 -6.41
CA GLY A 15 27.77 6.96 -5.61
C GLY A 15 27.25 6.52 -4.24
N GLY A 16 28.08 5.74 -3.55
CA GLY A 16 27.85 5.35 -2.15
C GLY A 16 28.02 6.50 -1.17
N TYR A 17 27.71 6.26 0.11
CA TYR A 17 27.86 7.29 1.13
C TYR A 17 29.34 7.53 1.48
N THR A 18 29.88 8.65 0.98
CA THR A 18 31.23 9.15 1.21
C THR A 18 31.40 9.99 2.50
N GLY A 19 30.32 10.21 3.26
CA GLY A 19 30.40 10.94 4.53
C GLY A 19 31.03 10.10 5.66
N SER A 20 31.65 10.77 6.62
CA SER A 20 32.26 10.16 7.81
C SER A 20 31.32 10.07 9.02
N SER A 21 30.07 10.54 8.90
CA SER A 21 29.11 10.47 10.02
C SER A 21 28.50 9.07 10.13
N ASP A 22 28.81 8.39 11.23
CA ASP A 22 28.24 7.09 11.59
C ASP A 22 26.72 7.17 11.83
N GLY A 23 26.23 8.34 12.29
CA GLY A 23 24.81 8.56 12.53
C GLY A 23 23.95 8.34 11.28
N VAL A 24 24.43 8.77 10.10
CA VAL A 24 23.73 8.58 8.82
C VAL A 24 23.65 7.10 8.47
N ARG A 25 24.77 6.36 8.63
CA ARG A 25 24.84 4.92 8.34
C ARG A 25 23.91 4.13 9.25
N ILE A 26 23.91 4.45 10.55
CA ILE A 26 23.04 3.83 11.55
C ILE A 26 21.57 4.13 11.24
N ALA A 27 21.22 5.38 10.89
CA ALA A 27 19.86 5.73 10.53
C ALA A 27 19.35 4.96 9.29
N ILE A 28 20.16 4.89 8.23
CA ILE A 28 19.86 4.12 7.03
C ILE A 28 19.64 2.64 7.37
N ALA A 29 20.57 2.02 8.10
CA ALA A 29 20.47 0.61 8.51
C ALA A 29 19.23 0.36 9.37
N THR A 30 18.89 1.30 10.27
CA THR A 30 17.71 1.22 11.13
C THR A 30 16.43 1.27 10.31
N PHE A 31 16.29 2.22 9.37
CA PHE A 31 15.11 2.32 8.52
C PHE A 31 14.92 1.07 7.66
N VAL A 32 15.99 0.56 7.04
CA VAL A 32 15.92 -0.68 6.27
C VAL A 32 15.53 -1.87 7.15
N GLY A 33 16.12 -1.98 8.34
CA GLY A 33 15.78 -3.02 9.30
C GLY A 33 14.31 -2.99 9.72
N VAL A 34 13.78 -1.81 10.02
CA VAL A 34 12.35 -1.63 10.35
C VAL A 34 11.46 -1.99 9.15
N ALA A 35 11.82 -1.56 7.94
CA ALA A 35 11.07 -1.89 6.73
C ALA A 35 11.01 -3.41 6.50
N TRP A 36 12.14 -4.11 6.63
CA TRP A 36 12.21 -5.57 6.48
C TRP A 36 11.44 -6.31 7.56
N TYR A 37 11.56 -5.88 8.83
CA TYR A 37 10.76 -6.45 9.91
C TYR A 37 9.26 -6.32 9.62
N ASN A 38 8.82 -5.11 9.24
CA ASN A 38 7.41 -4.85 8.94
C ASN A 38 6.89 -5.70 7.78
N VAL A 39 7.68 -5.83 6.71
CA VAL A 39 7.33 -6.63 5.54
C VAL A 39 7.31 -8.12 5.87
N GLY A 40 8.30 -8.62 6.61
CA GLY A 40 8.33 -10.01 7.04
C GLY A 40 7.12 -10.38 7.90
N GLU A 41 6.80 -9.55 8.89
CA GLU A 41 5.59 -9.71 9.71
C GLU A 41 4.32 -9.68 8.85
N LEU A 42 4.22 -8.70 7.94
CA LEU A 42 3.06 -8.57 7.05
C LEU A 42 2.90 -9.80 6.16
N MET A 43 3.97 -10.32 5.57
CA MET A 43 3.92 -11.52 4.73
C MET A 43 3.36 -12.70 5.53
N VAL A 44 3.87 -12.94 6.74
CA VAL A 44 3.36 -14.00 7.63
C VAL A 44 1.87 -13.79 7.91
N LEU A 45 1.46 -12.57 8.29
CA LEU A 45 0.05 -12.25 8.56
C LEU A 45 -0.86 -12.48 7.34
N VAL A 46 -0.39 -12.12 6.15
CA VAL A 46 -1.10 -12.32 4.89
C VAL A 46 -1.31 -13.81 4.62
N PHE A 47 -0.27 -14.63 4.72
CA PHE A 47 -0.40 -16.09 4.51
C PHE A 47 -1.29 -16.77 5.56
N LEU A 48 -1.28 -16.30 6.81
CA LEU A 48 -2.14 -16.82 7.88
C LEU A 48 -3.62 -16.41 7.73
N THR A 49 -3.88 -15.24 7.15
CA THR A 49 -5.24 -14.67 7.06
C THR A 49 -5.99 -15.13 5.82
N PHE A 50 -5.32 -15.22 4.67
CA PHE A 50 -5.98 -15.58 3.42
C PHE A 50 -6.05 -17.10 3.23
N LYS A 51 -7.28 -17.65 3.22
CA LYS A 51 -7.52 -19.07 2.91
C LYS A 51 -7.54 -19.39 1.40
N LYS A 52 -7.70 -18.37 0.54
CA LYS A 52 -7.75 -18.51 -0.92
C LYS A 52 -6.88 -17.43 -1.57
N TYR A 53 -5.82 -17.84 -2.27
CA TYR A 53 -4.80 -16.96 -2.88
C TYR A 53 -5.16 -16.47 -4.30
N ARG A 54 -6.45 -16.19 -4.55
CA ARG A 54 -6.93 -15.84 -5.91
C ARG A 54 -7.36 -14.38 -6.09
N GLY A 55 -7.45 -13.61 -5.01
CA GLY A 55 -7.90 -12.21 -5.08
C GLY A 55 -6.80 -11.27 -5.58
N MET A 56 -7.18 -10.27 -6.40
CA MET A 56 -6.27 -9.19 -6.83
C MET A 56 -5.62 -8.48 -5.63
N TYR A 57 -6.37 -8.29 -4.54
CA TYR A 57 -5.85 -7.74 -3.28
C TYR A 57 -4.63 -8.51 -2.76
N PHE A 58 -4.74 -9.85 -2.70
CA PHE A 58 -3.69 -10.71 -2.17
C PHE A 58 -2.40 -10.56 -2.99
N TRP A 59 -2.50 -10.66 -4.32
CA TRP A 59 -1.35 -10.54 -5.20
C TRP A 59 -0.75 -9.13 -5.23
N SER A 60 -1.59 -8.08 -5.13
CA SER A 60 -1.12 -6.70 -5.07
C SER A 60 -0.38 -6.41 -3.76
N MET A 61 -0.92 -6.89 -2.63
CA MET A 61 -0.28 -6.75 -1.33
C MET A 61 1.02 -7.55 -1.23
N LEU A 62 1.02 -8.78 -1.74
CA LEU A 62 2.21 -9.63 -1.74
C LEU A 62 3.30 -9.07 -2.66
N SER A 63 2.95 -8.61 -3.87
CA SER A 63 3.92 -8.01 -4.80
C SER A 63 4.52 -6.72 -4.24
N SER A 64 3.71 -5.85 -3.64
CA SER A 64 4.21 -4.63 -2.99
C SER A 64 5.14 -4.93 -1.81
N ALA A 65 4.76 -5.89 -0.95
CA ALA A 65 5.58 -6.35 0.16
C ALA A 65 6.91 -6.94 -0.33
N TRP A 66 6.87 -7.80 -1.36
CA TRP A 66 8.08 -8.35 -1.97
C TRP A 66 8.96 -7.30 -2.63
N GLY A 67 8.39 -6.24 -3.21
CA GLY A 67 9.13 -5.15 -3.84
C GLY A 67 9.99 -4.34 -2.86
N ILE A 68 9.55 -4.19 -1.61
CA ILE A 68 10.29 -3.45 -0.57
C ILE A 68 11.64 -4.10 -0.26
N ILE A 69 11.73 -5.44 -0.31
CA ILE A 69 12.98 -6.16 0.02
C ILE A 69 14.12 -5.83 -0.97
N PRO A 70 14.00 -6.10 -2.29
CA PRO A 70 15.04 -5.77 -3.26
C PRO A 70 15.23 -4.27 -3.41
N TYR A 71 14.20 -3.44 -3.21
CA TYR A 71 14.35 -1.98 -3.18
C TYR A 71 15.33 -1.55 -2.09
N SER A 72 15.09 -1.96 -0.84
CA SER A 72 15.95 -1.65 0.29
C SER A 72 17.33 -2.30 0.16
N LEU A 73 17.40 -3.54 -0.35
CA LEU A 73 18.67 -4.23 -0.59
C LEU A 73 19.52 -3.49 -1.63
N GLY A 74 18.93 -3.05 -2.74
CA GLY A 74 19.62 -2.28 -3.77
C GLY A 74 20.22 -0.99 -3.21
N PHE A 75 19.48 -0.29 -2.34
CA PHE A 75 19.99 0.89 -1.63
C PHE A 75 21.10 0.56 -0.64
N LEU A 76 21.01 -0.53 0.13
CA LEU A 76 22.10 -0.95 1.02
C LEU A 76 23.37 -1.24 0.22
N LEU A 77 23.26 -2.05 -0.84
CA LEU A 77 24.40 -2.40 -1.70
C LEU A 77 25.04 -1.14 -2.30
N LYS A 78 24.22 -0.19 -2.75
CA LYS A 78 24.67 1.09 -3.30
C LYS A 78 25.35 1.97 -2.25
N PHE A 79 24.71 2.18 -1.08
CA PHE A 79 25.21 3.10 -0.07
C PHE A 79 26.48 2.61 0.63
N PHE A 80 26.60 1.30 0.85
CA PHE A 80 27.78 0.69 1.48
C PHE A 80 28.86 0.29 0.46
N ASN A 81 28.64 0.55 -0.83
CA ASN A 81 29.54 0.15 -1.92
C ASN A 81 29.96 -1.33 -1.83
N ALA A 82 28.99 -2.20 -1.52
CA ALA A 82 29.25 -3.61 -1.20
C ALA A 82 29.57 -4.47 -2.44
N THR A 83 29.47 -3.91 -3.64
CA THR A 83 29.75 -4.60 -4.89
C THR A 83 30.32 -3.63 -5.93
N ASP A 84 31.31 -4.10 -6.70
CA ASP A 84 31.88 -3.35 -7.82
C ASP A 84 30.94 -3.35 -9.05
N ALA A 85 29.95 -4.24 -9.07
CA ALA A 85 29.00 -4.39 -10.17
C ALA A 85 27.86 -3.36 -10.05
N LEU A 86 28.06 -2.14 -10.56
CA LEU A 86 27.08 -1.04 -10.51
C LEU A 86 25.67 -1.41 -11.02
N TRP A 87 25.56 -2.33 -11.97
CA TRP A 87 24.26 -2.75 -12.53
C TRP A 87 23.37 -3.47 -11.51
N LEU A 88 23.97 -4.21 -10.57
CA LEU A 88 23.25 -5.04 -9.60
C LEU A 88 22.40 -4.23 -8.60
N PRO A 89 22.96 -3.24 -7.86
CA PRO A 89 22.16 -2.43 -6.95
C PRO A 89 21.10 -1.61 -7.68
N ILE A 90 21.41 -1.11 -8.88
CA ILE A 90 20.47 -0.31 -9.69
C ILE A 90 19.30 -1.17 -10.15
N THR A 91 19.55 -2.36 -10.71
CA THR A 91 18.50 -3.29 -11.15
C THR A 91 17.61 -3.73 -10.00
N LEU A 92 18.18 -4.12 -8.85
CA LEU A 92 17.41 -4.50 -7.66
C LEU A 92 16.51 -3.35 -7.17
N LEU A 93 17.06 -2.14 -7.12
CA LEU A 93 16.33 -0.93 -6.73
C LEU A 93 15.18 -0.66 -7.70
N THR A 94 15.44 -0.69 -9.02
CA THR A 94 14.41 -0.45 -10.03
C THR A 94 13.29 -1.49 -9.95
N VAL A 95 13.62 -2.78 -9.97
CA VAL A 95 12.62 -3.86 -9.96
C VAL A 95 11.80 -3.84 -8.66
N GLY A 96 12.48 -3.64 -7.53
CA GLY A 96 11.81 -3.51 -6.23
C GLY A 96 10.89 -2.30 -6.15
N TRP A 97 11.36 -1.16 -6.64
CA TRP A 97 10.59 0.07 -6.67
C TRP A 97 9.33 -0.04 -7.52
N TRP A 98 9.42 -0.64 -8.71
CA TRP A 98 8.26 -0.90 -9.57
C TRP A 98 7.22 -1.73 -8.82
N ALA A 99 7.62 -2.92 -8.35
CA ALA A 99 6.70 -3.81 -7.64
C ALA A 99 6.10 -3.16 -6.38
N MET A 100 6.91 -2.42 -5.61
CA MET A 100 6.49 -1.73 -4.39
C MET A 100 5.41 -0.68 -4.68
N VAL A 101 5.68 0.27 -5.58
CA VAL A 101 4.79 1.43 -5.83
C VAL A 101 3.55 1.01 -6.59
N THR A 102 3.70 0.26 -7.69
CA THR A 102 2.52 -0.19 -8.46
C THR A 102 1.67 -1.15 -7.65
N GLY A 103 2.29 -2.06 -6.88
CA GLY A 103 1.57 -2.98 -6.01
C GLY A 103 0.74 -2.24 -4.96
N GLN A 104 1.28 -1.18 -4.36
CA GLN A 104 0.56 -0.37 -3.38
C GLN A 104 -0.64 0.36 -4.01
N SER A 105 -0.47 0.93 -5.20
CA SER A 105 -1.58 1.56 -5.94
C SER A 105 -2.69 0.55 -6.27
N MET A 106 -2.31 -0.68 -6.63
CA MET A 106 -3.25 -1.77 -6.89
C MET A 106 -3.95 -2.28 -5.62
N VAL A 107 -3.31 -2.21 -4.45
CA VAL A 107 -3.96 -2.49 -3.16
C VAL A 107 -5.07 -1.48 -2.89
N LEU A 108 -4.80 -0.18 -3.06
CA LEU A 108 -5.79 0.89 -2.91
C LEU A 108 -6.94 0.74 -3.91
N TYR A 109 -6.62 0.45 -5.17
CA TYR A 109 -7.61 0.15 -6.21
C TYR A 109 -8.49 -1.05 -5.83
N SER A 110 -7.89 -2.14 -5.36
CA SER A 110 -8.64 -3.33 -4.96
C SER A 110 -9.57 -3.07 -3.78
N ARG A 111 -9.22 -2.14 -2.87
CA ARG A 111 -10.13 -1.70 -1.80
C ARG A 111 -11.27 -0.85 -2.36
N LEU A 112 -10.95 0.09 -3.24
CA LEU A 112 -11.97 0.93 -3.88
C LEU A 112 -12.99 0.08 -4.65
N HIS A 113 -12.53 -0.97 -5.36
CA HIS A 113 -13.42 -1.93 -6.04
C HIS A 113 -14.41 -2.64 -5.12
N LEU A 114 -14.07 -2.85 -3.84
CA LEU A 114 -14.99 -3.48 -2.88
C LEU A 114 -16.08 -2.53 -2.36
N VAL A 115 -15.84 -1.23 -2.41
CA VAL A 115 -16.73 -0.20 -1.84
C VAL A 115 -17.54 0.50 -2.93
N LEU A 116 -16.92 0.77 -4.08
CA LEU A 116 -17.49 1.52 -5.18
C LEU A 116 -18.31 0.60 -6.10
N ARG A 117 -19.57 0.96 -6.35
CA ARG A 117 -20.44 0.21 -7.28
C ARG A 117 -20.31 0.66 -8.74
N ASP A 118 -19.82 1.88 -8.98
CA ASP A 118 -19.71 2.44 -10.33
C ASP A 118 -18.45 1.94 -11.04
N ILE A 119 -18.67 1.07 -12.02
CA ILE A 119 -17.60 0.46 -12.82
C ILE A 119 -16.86 1.47 -13.72
N ARG A 120 -17.48 2.60 -14.07
CA ARG A 120 -16.84 3.61 -14.95
C ARG A 120 -15.72 4.33 -14.21
N ILE A 121 -16.00 4.77 -12.99
CA ILE A 121 -15.00 5.44 -12.14
C ILE A 121 -13.84 4.48 -11.85
N LEU A 122 -14.15 3.19 -11.62
CA LEU A 122 -13.12 2.20 -11.40
C LEU A 122 -12.18 2.04 -12.61
N HIS A 123 -12.71 1.94 -13.83
CA HIS A 123 -11.88 1.90 -15.03
C HIS A 123 -11.06 3.19 -15.24
N LEU A 124 -11.60 4.36 -14.89
CA LEU A 124 -10.84 5.62 -14.93
C LEU A 124 -9.67 5.60 -13.93
N VAL A 125 -9.88 5.10 -12.72
CA VAL A 125 -8.81 4.95 -11.72
C VAL A 125 -7.75 3.96 -12.22
N LEU A 126 -8.15 2.84 -12.81
CA LEU A 126 -7.20 1.90 -13.41
C LEU A 126 -6.40 2.55 -14.55
N GLY A 127 -7.07 3.33 -15.40
CA GLY A 127 -6.42 4.11 -16.46
C GLY A 127 -5.41 5.12 -15.92
N LEU A 128 -5.73 5.77 -14.80
CA LEU A 128 -4.82 6.68 -14.09
C LEU A 128 -3.57 5.94 -13.60
N ILE A 129 -3.74 4.78 -12.93
CA ILE A 129 -2.60 3.95 -12.47
C ILE A 129 -1.70 3.54 -13.64
N VAL A 130 -2.30 3.08 -14.75
CA VAL A 130 -1.54 2.66 -15.94
C VAL A 130 -0.80 3.84 -16.58
N LEU A 131 -1.45 5.01 -16.65
CA LEU A 131 -0.83 6.22 -17.19
C LEU A 131 0.37 6.65 -16.35
N ASP A 132 0.25 6.61 -15.02
CA ASP A 132 1.35 6.96 -14.11
C ASP A 132 2.53 6.00 -14.25
N VAL A 133 2.29 4.70 -14.50
CA VAL A 133 3.36 3.76 -14.84
C VAL A 133 4.09 4.17 -16.12
N LEU A 134 3.38 4.55 -17.16
CA LEU A 134 4.01 4.93 -18.42
C LEU A 134 4.75 6.27 -18.32
N LEU A 135 4.15 7.26 -17.65
CA LEU A 135 4.67 8.62 -17.59
C LEU A 135 5.71 8.83 -16.49
N LEU A 136 5.63 8.09 -15.38
CA LEU A 136 6.51 8.28 -14.22
C LEU A 136 7.51 7.14 -14.07
N HIS A 137 7.08 5.87 -14.16
CA HIS A 137 8.02 4.76 -13.96
C HIS A 137 9.08 4.65 -15.07
N VAL A 138 8.67 4.74 -16.34
CA VAL A 138 9.59 4.57 -17.47
C VAL A 138 10.65 5.69 -17.53
N PRO A 139 10.29 6.99 -17.52
CA PRO A 139 11.29 8.05 -17.63
C PRO A 139 12.23 8.10 -16.43
N THR A 140 11.73 7.88 -15.21
CA THR A 140 12.59 7.78 -14.02
C THR A 140 13.59 6.65 -14.18
N THR A 141 13.14 5.46 -14.62
CA THR A 141 14.04 4.31 -14.79
C THR A 141 15.16 4.65 -15.76
N VAL A 142 14.83 5.19 -16.94
CA VAL A 142 15.84 5.61 -17.92
C VAL A 142 16.81 6.60 -17.30
N LEU A 143 16.30 7.64 -16.62
CA LEU A 143 17.15 8.65 -15.98
C LEU A 143 18.01 8.09 -14.83
N THR A 144 17.53 7.10 -14.08
CA THR A 144 18.31 6.42 -13.04
C THR A 144 19.52 5.73 -13.66
N TYR A 145 19.34 4.93 -14.72
CA TYR A 145 20.46 4.30 -15.41
C TYR A 145 21.38 5.35 -16.03
N MET A 146 20.82 6.35 -16.70
CA MET A 146 21.61 7.40 -17.34
C MET A 146 22.49 8.15 -16.34
N ALA A 147 21.93 8.57 -15.21
CA ALA A 147 22.65 9.30 -14.17
C ALA A 147 23.78 8.47 -13.53
N ASN A 148 23.59 7.15 -13.38
CA ASN A 148 24.59 6.29 -12.75
C ASN A 148 25.67 5.79 -13.72
N TYR A 149 25.37 5.64 -15.02
CA TYR A 149 26.35 5.16 -16.02
C TYR A 149 27.10 6.29 -16.73
N TYR A 150 26.41 7.33 -17.16
CA TYR A 150 27.05 8.43 -17.91
C TYR A 150 27.56 9.54 -16.99
N ASN A 151 26.97 9.68 -15.80
CA ASN A 151 27.44 10.60 -14.76
C ASN A 151 27.70 12.03 -15.28
N THR A 152 26.80 12.54 -16.13
CA THR A 152 26.87 13.91 -16.63
C THR A 152 25.96 14.81 -15.81
N ASP A 153 26.32 16.08 -15.64
CA ASP A 153 25.51 17.05 -14.89
C ASP A 153 24.06 17.10 -15.42
N ALA A 154 23.87 17.07 -16.74
CA ALA A 154 22.55 17.04 -17.37
C ALA A 154 21.72 15.81 -16.95
N THR A 155 22.33 14.61 -16.92
CA THR A 155 21.62 13.38 -16.51
C THR A 155 21.25 13.37 -15.03
N VAL A 156 22.10 13.94 -14.17
CA VAL A 156 21.89 13.99 -12.72
C VAL A 156 20.83 15.02 -12.38
N THR A 157 20.90 16.21 -12.98
CA THR A 157 19.86 17.24 -12.83
C THR A 157 18.53 16.73 -13.39
N GLY A 158 18.55 16.04 -14.53
CA GLY A 158 17.37 15.40 -15.11
C GLY A 158 16.72 14.40 -14.15
N TYR A 159 17.51 13.52 -13.53
CA TYR A 159 17.01 12.59 -12.52
C TYR A 159 16.43 13.31 -11.30
N ASN A 160 17.08 14.34 -10.76
CA ASN A 160 16.59 15.09 -9.58
C ASN A 160 15.23 15.77 -9.87
N VAL A 161 15.07 16.37 -11.05
CA VAL A 161 13.79 16.98 -11.46
C VAL A 161 12.72 15.91 -11.65
N MET A 162 13.04 14.83 -12.37
CA MET A 162 12.10 13.72 -12.59
C MET A 162 11.69 13.07 -11.27
N GLU A 163 12.61 12.93 -10.31
CA GLU A 163 12.34 12.36 -9.00
C GLU A 163 11.27 13.14 -8.23
N LYS A 164 11.35 14.48 -8.25
CA LYS A 164 10.32 15.35 -7.67
C LYS A 164 8.98 15.18 -8.38
N ILE A 165 8.99 15.19 -9.72
CA ILE A 165 7.79 15.01 -10.54
C ILE A 165 7.10 13.68 -10.23
N GLN A 166 7.84 12.56 -10.22
CA GLN A 166 7.25 11.25 -9.95
C GLN A 166 6.66 11.15 -8.55
N LEU A 167 7.32 11.71 -7.53
CA LEU A 167 6.85 11.63 -6.15
C LEU A 167 5.57 12.43 -5.97
N THR A 168 5.51 13.62 -6.58
CA THR A 168 4.28 14.41 -6.63
C THR A 168 3.20 13.69 -7.40
N GLY A 169 3.51 13.07 -8.55
CA GLY A 169 2.56 12.32 -9.36
C GLY A 169 1.92 11.16 -8.60
N PHE A 170 2.74 10.28 -8.00
CA PHE A 170 2.23 9.16 -7.19
C PHE A 170 1.42 9.65 -5.98
N CYS A 171 1.84 10.71 -5.32
CA CYS A 171 1.07 11.29 -4.21
C CYS A 171 -0.29 11.81 -4.67
N VAL A 172 -0.36 12.52 -5.79
CA VAL A 172 -1.63 12.99 -6.37
C VAL A 172 -2.53 11.81 -6.71
N GLN A 173 -1.99 10.77 -7.34
CA GLN A 173 -2.69 9.51 -7.60
C GLN A 173 -3.24 8.89 -6.30
N GLU A 174 -2.41 8.74 -5.27
CA GLU A 174 -2.83 8.14 -4.00
C GLU A 174 -3.91 8.98 -3.29
N ILE A 175 -3.82 10.32 -3.35
CA ILE A 175 -4.84 11.24 -2.82
C ILE A 175 -6.16 11.09 -3.59
N ILE A 176 -6.13 10.97 -4.91
CA ILE A 176 -7.34 10.78 -5.72
C ILE A 176 -8.02 9.46 -5.34
N ILE A 177 -7.27 8.35 -5.29
CA ILE A 177 -7.84 7.03 -4.96
C ILE A 177 -8.39 7.02 -3.52
N SER A 178 -7.62 7.55 -2.58
CA SER A 178 -8.01 7.63 -1.16
C SER A 178 -9.22 8.56 -0.96
N GLY A 179 -9.27 9.68 -1.69
CA GLY A 179 -10.39 10.63 -1.67
C GLY A 179 -11.69 10.01 -2.18
N LEU A 180 -11.64 9.30 -3.32
CA LEU A 180 -12.78 8.55 -3.85
C LEU A 180 -13.28 7.49 -2.86
N TYR A 181 -12.35 6.77 -2.24
CA TYR A 181 -12.67 5.79 -1.21
C TYR A 181 -13.39 6.40 -0.01
N ILE A 182 -12.87 7.52 0.52
CA ILE A 182 -13.47 8.24 1.67
C ILE A 182 -14.86 8.77 1.30
N TRP A 183 -15.01 9.34 0.11
CA TRP A 183 -16.29 9.88 -0.36
C TRP A 183 -17.38 8.79 -0.41
N GLU A 184 -17.09 7.63 -1.01
CA GLU A 184 -18.07 6.54 -1.10
C GLU A 184 -18.33 5.91 0.27
N THR A 185 -17.30 5.76 1.11
CA THR A 185 -17.47 5.25 2.48
C THR A 185 -18.38 6.17 3.31
N ASN A 186 -18.22 7.50 3.19
CA ASN A 186 -19.10 8.47 3.85
C ASN A 186 -20.54 8.43 3.32
N ARG A 187 -20.72 8.17 2.02
CA ARG A 187 -22.04 7.96 1.42
C ARG A 187 -22.73 6.73 2.01
N MET A 188 -22.02 5.62 2.16
CA MET A 188 -22.54 4.41 2.80
C MET A 188 -22.92 4.66 4.27
N LEU A 189 -22.13 5.43 5.02
CA LEU A 189 -22.44 5.77 6.41
C LEU A 189 -23.74 6.56 6.55
N LYS A 190 -23.98 7.53 5.66
CA LYS A 190 -25.21 8.33 5.67
C LYS A 190 -26.47 7.48 5.44
N LEU A 191 -26.34 6.36 4.72
CA LEU A 191 -27.44 5.47 4.41
C LEU A 191 -27.71 4.42 5.51
N ASN A 192 -26.78 4.19 6.43
CA ASN A 192 -26.92 3.15 7.46
C ASN A 192 -26.40 3.63 8.84
N PRO A 193 -27.27 4.27 9.66
CA PRO A 193 -26.86 5.00 10.87
C PRO A 193 -26.57 4.14 12.12
N GLU A 194 -26.31 2.84 12.00
CA GLU A 194 -25.98 2.00 13.16
C GLU A 194 -24.65 2.46 13.82
N ASN A 195 -24.65 2.59 15.16
CA ASN A 195 -23.53 3.15 15.93
C ASN A 195 -22.22 2.36 15.82
N ASP A 196 -22.27 1.03 15.65
CA ASP A 196 -21.07 0.19 15.51
C ASP A 196 -20.41 0.35 14.13
N SER A 197 -21.20 0.55 13.08
CA SER A 197 -20.70 0.85 11.73
C SER A 197 -19.94 2.18 11.69
N ARG A 198 -20.36 3.16 12.50
CA ARG A 198 -19.74 4.48 12.57
C ARG A 198 -18.32 4.45 13.16
N LYS A 199 -18.08 3.65 14.20
CA LYS A 199 -16.73 3.49 14.79
C LYS A 199 -15.76 2.86 13.80
N VAL A 200 -16.22 1.88 13.03
CA VAL A 200 -15.35 1.23 12.06
C VAL A 200 -15.07 2.16 10.88
N ILE A 201 -16.08 2.88 10.39
CA ILE A 201 -15.90 3.89 9.33
C ILE A 201 -14.94 5.01 9.76
N PHE A 202 -14.98 5.44 11.03
CA PHE A 202 -14.00 6.39 11.55
C PHE A 202 -12.58 5.81 11.58
N ASN A 203 -12.41 4.54 11.98
CA ASN A 203 -11.11 3.86 11.90
C ASN A 203 -10.59 3.76 10.46
N LEU A 204 -11.48 3.50 9.50
CA LEU A 204 -11.16 3.50 8.08
C LEU A 204 -10.68 4.88 7.62
N PHE A 205 -11.41 5.94 8.00
CA PHE A 205 -11.03 7.31 7.70
C PHE A 205 -9.65 7.67 8.26
N ALA A 206 -9.40 7.34 9.54
CA ALA A 206 -8.13 7.63 10.21
C ALA A 206 -6.93 6.98 9.51
N VAL A 207 -7.08 5.74 9.04
CA VAL A 207 -6.00 5.05 8.31
C VAL A 207 -5.71 5.69 6.96
N ASN A 208 -6.74 6.00 6.15
CA ASN A 208 -6.50 6.63 4.84
C ASN A 208 -5.91 8.04 5.02
N LEU A 209 -6.33 8.79 6.04
CA LEU A 209 -5.72 10.08 6.38
C LEU A 209 -4.26 9.92 6.78
N ALA A 210 -3.91 8.90 7.58
CA ALA A 210 -2.53 8.64 7.95
C ALA A 210 -1.65 8.31 6.73
N CYS A 211 -2.16 7.56 5.75
CA CYS A 211 -1.45 7.29 4.50
C CYS A 211 -1.15 8.59 3.73
N ILE A 212 -2.14 9.49 3.58
CA ILE A 212 -1.97 10.79 2.90
C ILE A 212 -0.92 11.65 3.62
N LEU A 213 -0.94 11.69 4.96
CA LEU A 213 0.05 12.43 5.74
C LEU A 213 1.47 11.89 5.53
N MET A 214 1.62 10.57 5.42
CA MET A 214 2.91 9.95 5.13
C MET A 214 3.42 10.29 3.72
N ASP A 215 2.55 10.44 2.73
CA ASP A 215 2.94 10.91 1.40
C ASP A 215 3.43 12.34 1.38
N ILE A 216 2.70 13.21 2.07
CA ILE A 216 3.10 14.62 2.22
C ILE A 216 4.48 14.68 2.91
N ALA A 217 4.72 13.86 3.93
CA ALA A 217 6.01 13.79 4.59
C ALA A 217 7.15 13.39 3.62
N LEU A 218 6.92 12.40 2.75
CA LEU A 218 7.90 12.02 1.72
C LEU A 218 8.19 13.17 0.73
N ILE A 219 7.15 13.88 0.28
CA ILE A 219 7.31 15.05 -0.58
C ILE A 219 8.13 16.13 0.13
N VAL A 220 7.79 16.48 1.38
CA VAL A 220 8.50 17.53 2.12
C VAL A 220 9.99 17.22 2.24
N ILE A 221 10.35 15.97 2.56
CA ILE A 221 11.75 15.55 2.69
C ILE A 221 12.47 15.58 1.33
N GLU A 222 11.78 15.20 0.25
CA GLU A 222 12.33 15.28 -1.12
C GLU A 222 12.63 16.74 -1.51
N TYR A 223 11.68 17.65 -1.30
CA TYR A 223 11.84 19.05 -1.66
C TYR A 223 12.86 19.77 -0.75
N ALA A 224 13.12 19.24 0.45
CA ALA A 224 14.25 19.62 1.30
C ALA A 224 15.61 19.10 0.80
N ASN A 225 15.64 18.34 -0.30
CA ASN A 225 16.81 17.71 -0.92
C ASN A 225 17.55 16.70 -0.01
N PHE A 226 16.82 16.05 0.90
CA PHE A 226 17.36 15.01 1.78
C PHE A 226 17.26 13.61 1.16
N TYR A 227 17.84 13.43 -0.03
CA TYR A 227 17.73 12.21 -0.85
C TYR A 227 18.03 10.90 -0.10
N MET A 228 19.12 10.84 0.68
CA MET A 228 19.51 9.63 1.41
C MET A 228 18.48 9.20 2.46
N TYR A 229 17.94 10.17 3.19
CA TYR A 229 16.89 9.90 4.17
C TYR A 229 15.57 9.59 3.47
N GLN A 230 15.23 10.32 2.42
CA GLN A 230 14.02 10.08 1.64
C GLN A 230 13.96 8.65 1.11
N THR A 231 15.03 8.15 0.50
CA THR A 231 15.02 6.87 -0.22
C THR A 231 14.84 5.70 0.73
N THR A 232 15.44 5.78 1.92
CA THR A 232 15.36 4.76 2.97
C THR A 232 14.07 4.88 3.78
N LEU A 233 13.64 6.10 4.10
CA LEU A 233 12.36 6.36 4.75
C LEU A 233 11.19 5.92 3.87
N LYS A 234 11.30 6.03 2.53
CA LYS A 234 10.30 5.53 1.57
C LYS A 234 9.99 4.06 1.80
N ALA A 235 11.01 3.19 1.88
CA ALA A 235 10.79 1.77 2.15
C ALA A 235 10.01 1.53 3.46
N THR A 236 10.38 2.26 4.52
CA THR A 236 9.71 2.18 5.81
C THR A 236 8.25 2.64 5.73
N ILE A 237 8.00 3.78 5.11
CA ILE A 237 6.65 4.33 4.95
C ILE A 237 5.77 3.38 4.12
N TYR A 238 6.26 2.86 3.00
CA TYR A 238 5.51 1.88 2.21
C TYR A 238 5.21 0.60 3.00
N SER A 239 6.14 0.12 3.84
CA SER A 239 5.89 -1.02 4.73
C SER A 239 4.78 -0.75 5.76
N ILE A 240 4.75 0.46 6.32
CA ILE A 240 3.72 0.89 7.29
C ILE A 240 2.38 1.03 6.59
N LYS A 241 2.34 1.68 5.41
CA LYS A 241 1.14 1.79 4.59
C LYS A 241 0.53 0.42 4.35
N LEU A 242 1.30 -0.56 3.87
CA LEU A 242 0.76 -1.90 3.61
C LEU A 242 0.20 -2.58 4.88
N LYS A 243 0.84 -2.41 6.04
CA LYS A 243 0.31 -2.90 7.33
C LYS A 243 -1.02 -2.24 7.69
N LEU A 244 -1.13 -0.93 7.51
CA LEU A 244 -2.36 -0.19 7.77
C LEU A 244 -3.48 -0.65 6.84
N GLU A 245 -3.18 -0.83 5.55
CA GLU A 245 -4.09 -1.36 4.54
C GLU A 245 -4.63 -2.74 4.92
N PHE A 246 -3.74 -3.64 5.35
CA PHE A 246 -4.10 -4.97 5.82
C PHE A 246 -4.98 -4.94 7.06
N ALA A 247 -4.66 -4.07 8.03
CA ALA A 247 -5.46 -3.90 9.25
C ALA A 247 -6.88 -3.40 8.95
N VAL A 248 -7.04 -2.52 7.96
CA VAL A 248 -8.34 -2.04 7.50
C VAL A 248 -9.15 -3.16 6.88
N LEU A 249 -8.57 -3.96 6.00
CA LEU A 249 -9.27 -5.10 5.38
C LEU A 249 -9.75 -6.11 6.42
N GLY A 250 -8.92 -6.44 7.40
CA GLY A 250 -9.28 -7.35 8.48
C GLY A 250 -10.51 -6.91 9.28
N LYS A 251 -10.73 -5.59 9.40
CA LYS A 251 -11.94 -5.03 10.05
C LYS A 251 -13.17 -5.08 9.13
N LEU A 252 -13.00 -4.81 7.83
CA LEU A 252 -14.08 -4.88 6.84
C LEU A 252 -14.68 -6.28 6.72
N VAL A 253 -13.84 -7.32 6.66
CA VAL A 253 -14.30 -8.72 6.57
C VAL A 253 -15.11 -9.14 7.80
N LYS A 254 -14.69 -8.70 9.00
CA LYS A 254 -15.43 -8.97 10.24
C LYS A 254 -16.84 -8.37 10.21
N ILE A 255 -17.00 -7.15 9.70
CA ILE A 255 -18.31 -6.50 9.57
C ILE A 255 -19.19 -7.20 8.54
N ALA A 256 -18.64 -7.56 7.38
CA ALA A 256 -19.39 -8.27 6.35
C ALA A 256 -19.97 -9.59 6.88
N HIS A 257 -19.17 -10.34 7.65
CA HIS A 257 -19.66 -11.55 8.31
C HIS A 257 -20.69 -11.27 9.42
N GLN A 258 -20.55 -10.18 10.18
CA GLN A 258 -21.52 -9.80 11.22
C GLN A 258 -22.88 -9.39 10.64
N HIS A 259 -22.92 -8.66 9.51
CA HIS A 259 -24.18 -8.31 8.85
C HIS A 259 -24.88 -9.52 8.19
N VAL A 260 -24.12 -10.50 7.67
CA VAL A 260 -24.69 -11.75 7.14
C VAL A 260 -25.25 -12.66 8.25
N TRP A 261 -24.73 -12.54 9.48
CA TRP A 261 -25.18 -13.29 10.67
C TRP A 261 -26.17 -12.53 11.56
N ARG A 262 -26.87 -11.50 11.06
CA ARG A 262 -28.20 -11.23 11.59
C ARG A 262 -29.16 -12.12 10.80
N PRO A 263 -29.63 -13.27 11.34
CA PRO A 263 -30.89 -13.81 10.85
C PRO A 263 -31.87 -12.64 10.93
N GLN A 264 -32.62 -12.41 9.86
CA GLN A 264 -33.83 -11.61 9.96
C GLN A 264 -34.66 -12.27 11.06
N LEU A 265 -34.53 -11.78 12.30
CA LEU A 265 -35.45 -12.09 13.36
C LEU A 265 -36.77 -11.57 12.82
N ILE A 266 -37.59 -12.48 12.30
CA ILE A 266 -38.96 -12.21 11.92
C ILE A 266 -39.55 -11.61 13.19
N ALA A 267 -39.76 -10.29 13.16
CA ALA A 267 -40.32 -9.57 14.27
C ALA A 267 -41.73 -10.15 14.46
N GLY A 268 -41.92 -10.96 15.49
CA GLY A 268 -43.25 -11.33 15.93
C GLY A 268 -44.05 -10.06 16.23
N PRO A 269 -45.39 -10.10 16.22
CA PRO A 269 -46.26 -8.92 16.33
C PRO A 269 -46.02 -8.01 17.54
N MET A 270 -45.19 -8.43 18.50
CA MET A 270 -44.91 -7.77 19.77
C MET A 270 -43.41 -7.48 20.03
N GLY A 271 -42.52 -7.62 19.03
CA GLY A 271 -41.14 -7.14 19.14
C GLY A 271 -40.20 -7.89 20.11
N TYR A 272 -40.61 -9.04 20.64
CA TYR A 272 -39.70 -9.94 21.36
C TYR A 272 -39.12 -10.99 20.40
N PRO A 273 -37.80 -11.30 20.49
CA PRO A 273 -37.23 -12.44 19.79
C PRO A 273 -37.88 -13.71 20.36
N VAL A 274 -38.65 -14.41 19.52
CA VAL A 274 -39.19 -15.73 19.87
C VAL A 274 -38.02 -16.71 19.78
N PRO A 275 -37.63 -17.39 20.86
CA PRO A 275 -36.69 -18.50 20.76
C PRO A 275 -37.34 -19.54 19.87
N MET A 276 -36.78 -19.76 18.68
CA MET A 276 -37.22 -20.84 17.81
C MET A 276 -36.83 -22.14 18.51
N ASP A 277 -37.82 -22.86 19.03
CA ASP A 277 -37.60 -24.10 19.75
C ASP A 277 -37.04 -25.14 18.76
N ALA A 278 -35.86 -25.70 19.07
CA ALA A 278 -35.17 -26.63 18.17
C ALA A 278 -36.06 -27.82 17.81
N ASN A 279 -36.98 -28.19 18.70
CA ASN A 279 -37.93 -29.27 18.49
C ASN A 279 -38.97 -28.98 17.38
N GLN A 280 -39.32 -27.72 17.13
CA GLN A 280 -40.21 -27.34 16.02
C GLN A 280 -39.50 -27.45 14.66
N LEU A 281 -38.20 -27.14 14.60
CA LEU A 281 -37.42 -27.27 13.38
C LEU A 281 -37.29 -28.75 12.95
N PHE A 282 -37.10 -29.66 13.91
CA PHE A 282 -37.04 -31.10 13.62
C PHE A 282 -38.41 -31.66 13.22
N ALA A 283 -39.51 -31.18 13.81
CA ALA A 283 -40.86 -31.60 13.43
C ALA A 283 -41.26 -31.17 12.00
N ASP A 284 -40.86 -29.96 11.57
CA ASP A 284 -41.12 -29.47 10.20
C ASP A 284 -40.25 -30.17 9.14
N LEU A 285 -39.06 -30.65 9.51
CA LEU A 285 -38.22 -31.47 8.64
C LEU A 285 -38.80 -32.88 8.45
N ASP A 286 -39.35 -33.49 9.51
CA ASP A 286 -40.00 -34.80 9.41
C ASP A 286 -41.31 -34.74 8.61
N ASN A 287 -42.11 -33.68 8.77
CA ASN A 287 -43.36 -33.52 8.00
C ASN A 287 -43.11 -33.27 6.49
N ASN A 288 -42.03 -32.56 6.12
CA ASN A 288 -41.68 -32.37 4.71
C ASN A 288 -41.07 -33.62 4.05
N TYR A 289 -40.40 -34.49 4.82
CA TYR A 289 -39.96 -35.79 4.31
C TYR A 289 -41.13 -36.77 4.10
N ALA A 290 -42.19 -36.66 4.91
CA ALA A 290 -43.40 -37.48 4.75
C ALA A 290 -44.25 -37.07 3.53
N SER A 291 -44.36 -35.78 3.22
CA SER A 291 -45.14 -35.29 2.07
C SER A 291 -44.50 -35.63 0.72
N THR A 292 -43.18 -35.76 0.66
CA THR A 292 -42.44 -36.08 -0.59
C THR A 292 -42.53 -37.57 -1.00
N ARG A 293 -43.10 -38.45 -0.16
CA ARG A 293 -43.32 -39.88 -0.49
C ARG A 293 -44.72 -40.22 -1.00
N THR A 294 -45.62 -39.25 -1.12
CA THR A 294 -47.02 -39.48 -1.56
C THR A 294 -47.44 -38.72 -2.81
N SER A 295 -46.48 -38.35 -3.66
CA SER A 295 -46.72 -37.86 -5.04
C SER A 295 -45.92 -38.66 -6.06
#